data_AF-A0A3E2CEM3-F1
#
_entry.id   AF-A0A3E2CEM3-F1
#
_cell.length_a   1.000
_cell.length_b   1.000
_cell.length_c   1.000
_cell.angle_alpha   90.00
_cell.angle_beta   90.00
_cell.angle_gamma   90.00
#
_symmetry.space_group_name_H-M   'P 1'
#
loop_
_entity.id
_entity.type
_entity.pdbx_description
1 polymer ?
#
loop_
_entity_poly.entity_id
_entity_poly.type
_entity_poly.pdbx_seq_one_letter_code
_entity_poly.pdbx_strand_id
1 'polypeptide(L)'
;NYGTKGETKNSKGKDWNDQTLKFSVKASYAHRNNPSYVPLKVKAGEYHASLTNGYKNVTDVPTSKKGANNATHQDDIEEGALPDGTWFEFDENQYKKDNPGWYKKDKDHPYGMSFYDNGQDNKPSDGGKTGKNHGTGDGSHYGVMSFKPLKWQKPGVYKIPVIVHYPDGSKSTDKDAGNGDGISKPNPVYAQVTVDPMEGDDIKLRVLRSDSPDAPDISDTDGQFGSGSGLTIMSGMSLMYRPFIDAWSTKDVWNSGNKTEKKIGLEVLCENDDRDFVSKLAGMKASNPITWSHIDTYSEREKCKNNSNCNAQHKLYSYNAKDNPNNPFDAAQRTTATLDGIPEKTGDYQCVAWALKPEAKKSFDGMSNHHGAKYDLLNEVYGDQYTRGKDYEFKTFMIHVVKPFALPKTGGCGWNASLCVVSAMLSSLIAAVFVMDQTKRGHELLGRWRLV
;
A
#
# COMPACT_ATOMS: atom_id res chain seq x y z
N ASN A 1 68.60 10.56 7.58
CA ASN A 1 69.90 11.22 7.78
C ASN A 1 70.83 10.88 6.64
N TYR A 2 71.34 11.92 6.00
CA TYR A 2 72.12 11.93 4.75
C TYR A 2 73.43 11.11 4.82
N GLY A 3 73.82 10.52 3.69
CA GLY A 3 75.16 9.98 3.43
C GLY A 3 75.46 10.03 1.94
N THR A 4 76.37 10.92 1.56
CA THR A 4 76.75 11.37 0.21
C THR A 4 77.49 10.34 -0.64
N LYS A 5 77.37 10.50 -1.96
CA LYS A 5 78.15 9.88 -3.04
C LYS A 5 79.64 10.28 -2.89
N GLY A 6 80.54 9.31 -2.69
CA GLY A 6 81.98 9.52 -2.77
C GLY A 6 82.79 8.43 -2.08
N GLU A 7 83.70 7.80 -2.83
CA GLU A 7 84.75 6.85 -2.40
C GLU A 7 84.35 5.39 -2.14
N THR A 8 84.09 4.64 -3.21
CA THR A 8 84.40 3.20 -3.21
C THR A 8 85.91 2.99 -3.33
N LYS A 9 86.61 3.10 -2.19
CA LYS A 9 87.98 2.55 -2.06
C LYS A 9 87.89 1.03 -1.95
N ASN A 10 88.64 0.37 -2.83
CA ASN A 10 88.90 -1.07 -2.81
C ASN A 10 89.33 -1.55 -1.40
N SER A 11 88.46 -2.28 -0.72
CA SER A 11 88.85 -3.27 0.28
C SER A 11 88.14 -4.59 -0.04
N LYS A 12 88.73 -5.34 -0.98
CA LYS A 12 88.45 -6.77 -1.11
C LYS A 12 89.00 -7.47 0.15
N GLY A 13 88.10 -8.00 0.98
CA GLY A 13 88.43 -8.95 2.04
C GLY A 13 87.74 -8.68 3.37
N LYS A 14 86.54 -9.25 3.54
CA LYS A 14 86.01 -9.91 4.75
C LYS A 14 84.49 -10.10 4.58
N ASP A 15 84.12 -11.35 4.30
CA ASP A 15 82.83 -12.01 4.50
C ASP A 15 81.59 -11.10 4.55
N TRP A 16 81.02 -10.82 3.39
CA TRP A 16 79.60 -10.43 3.31
C TRP A 16 78.79 -11.73 3.20
N ASN A 17 78.24 -12.19 4.33
CA ASN A 17 77.16 -13.16 4.31
C ASN A 17 75.90 -12.42 3.84
N ASP A 18 75.59 -12.53 2.54
CA ASP A 18 74.33 -12.04 1.99
C ASP A 18 73.21 -12.97 2.47
N GLN A 19 72.72 -12.73 3.68
CA GLN A 19 71.59 -13.46 4.23
C GLN A 19 70.33 -12.97 3.52
N THR A 20 69.91 -13.69 2.48
CA THR A 20 68.62 -13.44 1.84
C THR A 20 67.50 -13.63 2.86
N LEU A 21 66.92 -12.52 3.33
CA LEU A 21 65.80 -12.54 4.26
C LEU A 21 64.53 -12.92 3.49
N LYS A 22 64.17 -14.21 3.51
CA LYS A 22 62.90 -14.68 2.96
C LYS A 22 61.81 -14.41 3.98
N PHE A 23 60.94 -13.45 3.71
CA PHE A 23 59.65 -13.34 4.40
C PHE A 23 58.52 -13.68 3.41
N SER A 24 57.51 -14.38 3.90
CA SER A 24 56.28 -14.68 3.17
C SER A 24 55.17 -13.85 3.79
N VAL A 25 54.57 -12.96 3.00
CA VAL A 25 53.36 -12.25 3.40
C VAL A 25 52.18 -13.08 2.93
N LYS A 26 51.41 -13.64 3.86
CA LYS A 26 50.12 -14.23 3.50
C LYS A 26 49.19 -13.09 3.11
N ALA A 27 48.72 -13.09 1.87
CA ALA A 27 47.65 -12.21 1.46
C ALA A 27 46.42 -12.39 2.36
N SER A 28 45.67 -11.32 2.58
CA SER A 28 44.40 -11.38 3.31
C SER A 28 43.37 -12.19 2.52
N TYR A 29 42.35 -12.69 3.20
CA TYR A 29 41.21 -13.28 2.50
C TYR A 29 40.48 -12.26 1.64
N ALA A 30 40.37 -11.01 2.10
CA ALA A 30 39.80 -9.92 1.29
C ALA A 30 40.57 -9.74 -0.02
N HIS A 31 41.89 -9.79 -0.01
CA HIS A 31 42.70 -9.66 -1.22
C HIS A 31 42.43 -10.77 -2.25
N ARG A 32 42.25 -12.01 -1.78
CA ARG A 32 42.06 -13.18 -2.66
C ARG A 32 40.61 -13.45 -3.03
N ASN A 33 39.64 -12.72 -2.51
CA ASN A 33 38.23 -12.98 -2.76
C ASN A 33 37.52 -11.77 -3.38
N ASN A 34 36.72 -12.03 -4.41
CA ASN A 34 35.85 -11.04 -5.05
C ASN A 34 34.39 -11.54 -5.00
N PRO A 35 33.67 -11.33 -3.89
CA PRO A 35 32.34 -11.89 -3.69
C PRO A 35 31.33 -11.38 -4.73
N SER A 36 30.57 -12.28 -5.32
CA SER A 36 29.59 -11.98 -6.36
C SER A 36 28.26 -12.65 -6.08
N TYR A 37 27.20 -11.85 -6.13
CA TYR A 37 25.83 -12.33 -6.19
C TYR A 37 25.38 -12.48 -7.64
N VAL A 38 24.60 -13.52 -7.94
CA VAL A 38 23.89 -13.62 -9.23
C VAL A 38 22.65 -12.72 -9.16
N PRO A 39 22.47 -11.78 -10.10
CA PRO A 39 21.27 -10.95 -10.13
C PRO A 39 20.02 -11.80 -10.32
N LEU A 40 18.94 -11.44 -9.63
CA LEU A 40 17.64 -12.14 -9.74
C LEU A 40 16.51 -11.18 -10.10
N LYS A 41 15.42 -11.76 -10.57
CA LYS A 41 14.16 -11.06 -10.84
C LYS A 41 13.10 -11.47 -9.82
N VAL A 42 12.36 -10.50 -9.32
CA VAL A 42 11.20 -10.67 -8.44
C VAL A 42 10.02 -9.87 -8.97
N LYS A 43 8.81 -10.29 -8.58
CA LYS A 43 7.59 -9.56 -8.89
C LYS A 43 7.09 -8.85 -7.63
N ALA A 44 6.64 -7.60 -7.77
CA ALA A 44 6.12 -6.82 -6.65
C ALA A 44 4.98 -7.58 -5.95
N GLY A 45 5.06 -7.71 -4.62
CA GLY A 45 4.03 -8.38 -3.80
C GLY A 45 4.06 -9.91 -3.85
N GLU A 46 4.99 -10.52 -4.57
CA GLU A 46 5.12 -11.97 -4.64
C GLU A 46 6.37 -12.47 -3.91
N TYR A 47 6.29 -13.70 -3.40
CA TYR A 47 7.41 -14.40 -2.79
C TYR A 47 7.51 -15.84 -3.28
N HIS A 48 8.61 -16.15 -3.97
CA HIS A 48 8.95 -17.46 -4.49
C HIS A 48 10.33 -17.89 -3.97
N ALA A 49 10.37 -18.84 -3.03
CA ALA A 49 11.64 -19.34 -2.49
C ALA A 49 12.49 -20.07 -3.55
N SER A 50 11.83 -20.65 -4.56
CA SER A 50 12.43 -21.30 -5.73
C SER A 50 12.01 -20.63 -7.03
N LEU A 51 12.76 -20.89 -8.11
CA LEU A 51 12.45 -20.33 -9.43
C LEU A 51 11.06 -20.75 -9.89
N THR A 52 10.16 -19.79 -10.03
CA THR A 52 8.77 -19.99 -10.45
C THR A 52 8.44 -18.94 -11.51
N ASN A 53 8.09 -19.38 -12.73
CA ASN A 53 7.77 -18.48 -13.86
C ASN A 53 8.83 -17.39 -14.12
N GLY A 54 10.11 -17.70 -13.93
CA GLY A 54 11.21 -16.75 -14.12
C GLY A 54 11.51 -15.85 -12.92
N TYR A 55 10.78 -15.98 -11.80
CA TYR A 55 10.99 -15.21 -10.58
C TYR A 55 11.53 -16.07 -9.44
N LYS A 56 12.47 -15.53 -8.66
CA LYS A 56 13.04 -16.16 -7.46
C LYS A 56 13.39 -15.06 -6.47
N ASN A 57 12.93 -15.19 -5.23
CA ASN A 57 13.09 -14.17 -4.19
C ASN A 57 14.29 -14.41 -3.27
N VAL A 58 15.09 -15.44 -3.53
CA VAL A 58 16.21 -15.82 -2.69
C VAL A 58 17.44 -15.96 -3.58
N THR A 59 18.54 -15.30 -3.22
CA THR A 59 19.80 -15.43 -3.98
C THR A 59 20.34 -16.85 -3.89
N ASP A 60 21.23 -17.20 -4.79
CA ASP A 60 22.16 -18.29 -4.49
C ASP A 60 23.20 -17.82 -3.48
N VAL A 61 23.95 -18.76 -2.90
CA VAL A 61 25.10 -18.45 -2.05
C VAL A 61 26.12 -17.63 -2.86
N PRO A 62 26.60 -16.48 -2.37
CA PRO A 62 27.60 -15.70 -3.06
C PRO A 62 28.92 -16.48 -3.17
N THR A 63 29.59 -16.33 -4.30
CA THR A 63 30.87 -17.00 -4.58
C THR A 63 31.90 -15.95 -4.98
N SER A 64 33.17 -16.23 -4.73
CA SER A 64 34.26 -15.42 -5.26
C SER A 64 34.38 -15.66 -6.77
N LYS A 65 34.42 -14.58 -7.56
CA LYS A 65 34.48 -14.65 -9.03
C LYS A 65 35.40 -13.60 -9.62
N LYS A 66 36.16 -13.98 -10.66
CA LYS A 66 36.96 -13.03 -11.43
C LYS A 66 36.06 -12.11 -12.27
N GLY A 67 36.46 -10.85 -12.39
CA GLY A 67 35.74 -9.81 -13.16
C GLY A 67 34.44 -9.31 -12.52
N ALA A 68 34.06 -9.79 -11.33
CA ALA A 68 32.91 -9.27 -10.61
C ALA A 68 33.17 -7.86 -10.05
N ASN A 69 32.10 -7.12 -9.75
CA ASN A 69 32.14 -5.80 -9.12
C ASN A 69 33.01 -4.76 -9.86
N ASN A 70 33.19 -4.90 -11.19
CA ASN A 70 34.07 -4.07 -12.01
C ASN A 70 35.52 -4.01 -11.48
N ALA A 71 35.97 -5.06 -10.79
CA ALA A 71 37.31 -5.15 -10.24
C ALA A 71 38.34 -5.38 -11.37
N THR A 72 39.50 -4.74 -11.23
CA THR A 72 40.54 -4.72 -12.28
C THR A 72 41.77 -5.52 -11.91
N HIS A 73 42.06 -5.70 -10.60
CA HIS A 73 43.15 -6.56 -10.11
C HIS A 73 42.60 -7.95 -9.81
N GLN A 74 42.80 -8.93 -10.71
CA GLN A 74 42.09 -10.23 -10.66
C GLN A 74 43.00 -11.48 -10.67
N ASP A 75 44.32 -11.31 -10.68
CA ASP A 75 45.26 -12.42 -10.80
C ASP A 75 45.24 -13.31 -9.55
N ASP A 76 45.17 -12.70 -8.37
CA ASP A 76 45.21 -13.36 -7.05
C ASP A 76 43.84 -13.87 -6.57
N ILE A 77 42.78 -13.71 -7.38
CA ILE A 77 41.41 -14.10 -7.00
C ILE A 77 41.25 -15.61 -7.06
N GLU A 78 40.88 -16.18 -5.92
CA GLU A 78 40.47 -17.57 -5.75
C GLU A 78 38.97 -17.66 -6.10
N GLU A 79 38.63 -18.34 -7.20
CA GLU A 79 37.22 -18.52 -7.60
C GLU A 79 36.58 -19.70 -6.85
N GLY A 80 35.30 -19.54 -6.46
CA GLY A 80 34.53 -20.58 -5.80
C GLY A 80 33.91 -20.16 -4.47
N ALA A 81 33.79 -21.11 -3.54
CA ALA A 81 33.24 -20.87 -2.22
C ALA A 81 34.07 -19.84 -1.45
N LEU A 82 33.39 -19.01 -0.65
CA LEU A 82 34.08 -18.07 0.24
C LEU A 82 34.73 -18.84 1.40
N PRO A 83 35.69 -18.24 2.14
CA PRO A 83 36.31 -18.91 3.29
C PRO A 83 35.31 -19.31 4.39
N ASP A 84 35.52 -20.47 5.01
CA ASP A 84 34.70 -20.94 6.14
C ASP A 84 34.77 -19.96 7.31
N GLY A 85 33.62 -19.52 7.83
CA GLY A 85 33.55 -18.46 8.83
C GLY A 85 33.41 -17.05 8.25
N THR A 86 33.12 -16.93 6.95
CA THR A 86 32.69 -15.66 6.35
C THR A 86 31.31 -15.26 6.88
N TRP A 87 31.12 -13.97 7.15
CA TRP A 87 29.83 -13.40 7.55
C TRP A 87 29.54 -12.09 6.82
N PHE A 88 28.28 -11.67 6.84
CA PHE A 88 27.76 -10.63 5.96
C PHE A 88 27.03 -9.55 6.75
N GLU A 89 27.12 -8.33 6.27
CA GLU A 89 26.26 -7.25 6.72
C GLU A 89 25.95 -6.30 5.57
N PHE A 90 24.87 -5.56 5.70
CA PHE A 90 24.57 -4.53 4.71
C PHE A 90 25.43 -3.28 4.91
N ASP A 91 25.87 -2.67 3.80
CA ASP A 91 26.63 -1.42 3.85
C ASP A 91 25.70 -0.19 3.88
N GLU A 92 25.47 0.34 5.09
CA GLU A 92 24.61 1.52 5.30
C GLU A 92 25.16 2.79 4.67
N ASN A 93 26.49 2.93 4.67
CA ASN A 93 27.13 4.13 4.17
C ASN A 93 27.05 4.15 2.64
N GLN A 94 27.34 3.00 2.01
CA GLN A 94 27.23 2.88 0.57
C GLN A 94 25.78 3.00 0.11
N TYR A 95 24.82 2.40 0.81
CA TYR A 95 23.41 2.52 0.42
C TYR A 95 22.90 3.95 0.50
N LYS A 96 23.25 4.71 1.55
CA LYS A 96 22.94 6.15 1.67
C LYS A 96 23.53 6.96 0.52
N LYS A 97 24.76 6.63 0.14
CA LYS A 97 25.47 7.29 -0.98
C LYS A 97 24.79 6.98 -2.32
N ASP A 98 24.35 5.75 -2.52
CA ASP A 98 23.65 5.33 -3.74
C ASP A 98 22.21 5.85 -3.79
N ASN A 99 21.59 6.14 -2.64
CA ASN A 99 20.17 6.49 -2.51
C ASN A 99 19.91 7.73 -1.61
N PRO A 100 20.50 8.90 -1.92
CA PRO A 100 20.51 10.08 -1.02
C PRO A 100 19.13 10.69 -0.71
N GLY A 101 18.08 10.38 -1.50
CA GLY A 101 16.73 10.93 -1.32
C GLY A 101 15.68 9.96 -0.76
N TRP A 102 16.05 8.69 -0.52
CA TRP A 102 15.12 7.59 -0.20
C TRP A 102 15.46 6.87 1.10
N TYR A 103 16.57 7.24 1.73
CA TYR A 103 17.02 6.62 2.97
C TYR A 103 16.07 6.96 4.13
N LYS A 104 15.25 6.02 4.54
CA LYS A 104 14.58 6.00 5.84
C LYS A 104 15.17 4.85 6.64
N LYS A 105 15.90 5.15 7.71
CA LYS A 105 16.38 4.15 8.65
C LYS A 105 15.18 3.59 9.42
N ASP A 106 14.66 2.45 8.99
CA ASP A 106 13.84 1.62 9.86
C ASP A 106 14.80 0.76 10.70
N LYS A 107 14.61 0.74 12.03
CA LYS A 107 15.45 -0.03 12.95
C LYS A 107 15.36 -1.53 12.68
N ASP A 108 14.26 -1.98 12.09
CA ASP A 108 14.01 -3.38 11.82
C ASP A 108 14.41 -3.76 10.38
N HIS A 109 14.44 -2.80 9.44
CA HIS A 109 14.79 -3.02 8.02
C HIS A 109 15.61 -1.87 7.45
N PRO A 110 16.94 -1.94 7.56
CA PRO A 110 17.77 -0.86 7.07
C PRO A 110 17.66 -0.66 5.53
N TYR A 111 17.12 -1.64 4.77
CA TYR A 111 16.99 -1.61 3.29
C TYR A 111 15.67 -2.16 2.74
N GLY A 112 14.54 -1.76 3.32
CA GLY A 112 13.19 -1.93 2.75
C GLY A 112 12.75 -3.38 2.49
N MET A 113 13.16 -3.95 1.36
CA MET A 113 12.73 -5.27 0.87
C MET A 113 13.77 -6.40 1.03
N SER A 114 14.93 -6.15 1.64
CA SER A 114 16.07 -7.09 1.63
C SER A 114 16.40 -7.63 3.02
N PHE A 115 16.62 -8.95 3.13
CA PHE A 115 16.70 -9.66 4.41
C PHE A 115 17.73 -10.79 4.39
N TYR A 116 18.42 -11.00 5.51
CA TYR A 116 19.07 -12.28 5.82
C TYR A 116 18.13 -13.10 6.70
N ASP A 117 17.40 -14.03 6.09
CA ASP A 117 16.48 -14.91 6.82
C ASP A 117 17.28 -16.03 7.53
N ASN A 118 16.76 -16.53 8.67
CA ASN A 118 17.27 -17.73 9.35
C ASN A 118 18.80 -17.71 9.64
N GLY A 119 19.37 -16.54 9.94
CA GLY A 119 20.80 -16.40 10.27
C GLY A 119 21.74 -16.57 9.07
N GLN A 120 21.25 -16.32 7.86
CA GLN A 120 22.06 -16.36 6.63
C GLN A 120 23.17 -15.31 6.56
N ASP A 121 23.14 -14.29 7.44
CA ASP A 121 24.25 -13.36 7.61
C ASP A 121 25.47 -13.99 8.30
N ASN A 122 25.29 -15.14 8.98
CA ASN A 122 26.32 -15.85 9.75
C ASN A 122 27.04 -14.97 10.79
N LYS A 123 26.40 -13.88 11.24
CA LYS A 123 27.04 -12.87 12.08
C LYS A 123 27.50 -13.47 13.42
N PRO A 124 28.71 -13.15 13.92
CA PRO A 124 29.19 -13.66 15.20
C PRO A 124 28.33 -13.22 16.38
N SER A 125 28.12 -14.13 17.33
CA SER A 125 27.31 -13.87 18.54
C SER A 125 27.99 -12.89 19.53
N ASP A 126 29.33 -12.90 19.62
CA ASP A 126 30.08 -12.25 20.70
C ASP A 126 31.03 -11.14 20.22
N GLY A 127 30.75 -10.53 19.06
CA GLY A 127 31.64 -9.51 18.47
C GLY A 127 33.00 -10.04 18.00
N GLY A 128 33.11 -11.36 17.84
CA GLY A 128 34.26 -12.02 17.21
C GLY A 128 34.45 -11.62 15.75
N LYS A 129 35.60 -12.00 15.16
CA LYS A 129 35.93 -11.68 13.76
C LYS A 129 35.37 -12.71 12.78
N THR A 130 35.24 -13.95 13.22
CA THR A 130 34.78 -15.09 12.42
C THR A 130 33.28 -15.30 12.62
N GLY A 131 32.59 -15.66 11.54
CA GLY A 131 31.17 -16.00 11.55
C GLY A 131 30.83 -17.11 12.54
N LYS A 132 29.56 -17.13 12.96
CA LYS A 132 29.06 -18.08 13.96
C LYS A 132 29.36 -19.53 13.58
N ASN A 133 29.16 -19.86 12.30
CA ASN A 133 29.49 -21.15 11.71
C ASN A 133 30.77 -21.00 10.87
N HIS A 134 31.73 -21.88 11.11
CA HIS A 134 33.09 -21.83 10.55
C HIS A 134 33.72 -23.23 10.42
N GLY A 135 32.90 -24.28 10.41
CA GLY A 135 33.34 -25.64 10.09
C GLY A 135 33.65 -25.80 8.61
N THR A 136 34.33 -26.90 8.27
CA THR A 136 34.72 -27.21 6.89
C THR A 136 33.51 -27.21 5.96
N GLY A 137 33.51 -26.32 4.96
CA GLY A 137 32.46 -26.21 3.94
C GLY A 137 31.38 -25.16 4.22
N ASP A 138 31.38 -24.53 5.40
CA ASP A 138 30.43 -23.46 5.76
C ASP A 138 30.48 -22.26 4.82
N GLY A 139 31.61 -22.03 4.15
CA GLY A 139 31.77 -21.03 3.11
C GLY A 139 30.82 -21.17 1.91
N SER A 140 30.17 -22.34 1.77
CA SER A 140 29.18 -22.63 0.72
C SER A 140 27.72 -22.59 1.22
N HIS A 141 27.45 -22.10 2.43
CA HIS A 141 26.13 -22.19 3.06
C HIS A 141 25.50 -20.86 3.47
N TYR A 142 26.29 -19.78 3.55
CA TYR A 142 25.86 -18.50 4.10
C TYR A 142 26.00 -17.35 3.11
N GLY A 143 25.34 -16.23 3.43
CA GLY A 143 25.29 -15.03 2.60
C GLY A 143 24.09 -15.00 1.67
N VAL A 144 23.18 -15.98 1.74
CA VAL A 144 21.94 -15.99 0.98
C VAL A 144 21.04 -14.85 1.45
N MET A 145 20.56 -14.05 0.51
CA MET A 145 19.67 -12.94 0.81
C MET A 145 18.28 -13.18 0.21
N SER A 146 17.26 -12.83 0.99
CA SER A 146 15.87 -12.84 0.59
C SER A 146 15.39 -11.44 0.22
N PHE A 147 14.66 -11.34 -0.88
CA PHE A 147 13.98 -10.14 -1.34
C PHE A 147 12.47 -10.31 -1.22
N LYS A 148 11.81 -9.44 -0.46
CA LYS A 148 10.36 -9.48 -0.19
C LYS A 148 9.74 -8.13 -0.58
N PRO A 149 9.66 -7.82 -1.88
CA PRO A 149 9.10 -6.56 -2.34
C PRO A 149 7.62 -6.45 -1.96
N LEU A 150 7.19 -5.26 -1.57
CA LEU A 150 5.77 -4.95 -1.36
C LEU A 150 5.06 -4.92 -2.71
N LYS A 151 3.73 -5.12 -2.73
CA LYS A 151 2.95 -5.03 -3.99
C LYS A 151 3.01 -3.65 -4.65
N TRP A 152 3.30 -2.61 -3.88
CA TRP A 152 3.54 -1.24 -4.33
C TRP A 152 5.02 -0.86 -4.44
N GLN A 153 5.91 -1.86 -4.43
CA GLN A 153 7.31 -1.61 -4.70
C GLN A 153 7.46 -1.08 -6.14
N LYS A 154 8.14 0.05 -6.29
CA LYS A 154 8.37 0.62 -7.62
C LYS A 154 9.15 -0.35 -8.49
N PRO A 155 8.76 -0.55 -9.76
CA PRO A 155 9.55 -1.34 -10.69
C PRO A 155 10.94 -0.72 -10.89
N GLY A 156 11.94 -1.57 -11.11
CA GLY A 156 13.29 -1.11 -11.40
C GLY A 156 14.39 -2.04 -10.88
N VAL A 157 15.63 -1.62 -11.09
CA VAL A 157 16.83 -2.33 -10.64
C VAL A 157 17.30 -1.72 -9.33
N TYR A 158 17.40 -2.55 -8.30
CA TYR A 158 17.87 -2.18 -6.97
C TYR A 158 19.22 -2.84 -6.71
N LYS A 159 20.15 -2.05 -6.19
CA LYS A 159 21.49 -2.50 -5.80
C LYS A 159 21.59 -2.45 -4.29
N ILE A 160 21.71 -3.62 -3.66
CA ILE A 160 21.84 -3.73 -2.20
C ILE A 160 23.32 -3.97 -1.87
N PRO A 161 24.02 -2.99 -1.28
CA PRO A 161 25.43 -3.13 -0.99
C PRO A 161 25.66 -3.98 0.25
N VAL A 162 26.66 -4.85 0.18
CA VAL A 162 27.00 -5.84 1.20
C VAL A 162 28.47 -5.70 1.58
N ILE A 163 28.76 -5.70 2.88
CA ILE A 163 30.09 -5.87 3.43
C ILE A 163 30.26 -7.36 3.75
N VAL A 164 31.33 -7.94 3.22
CA VAL A 164 31.72 -9.33 3.47
C VAL A 164 32.89 -9.31 4.43
N HIS A 165 32.78 -10.02 5.54
CA HIS A 165 33.79 -10.12 6.59
C HIS A 165 34.37 -11.52 6.61
N TYR A 166 35.70 -11.60 6.59
CA TYR A 166 36.42 -12.86 6.51
C TYR A 166 37.00 -13.29 7.87
N PRO A 167 37.31 -14.59 8.06
CA PRO A 167 37.82 -15.12 9.33
C PRO A 167 39.14 -14.54 9.82
N ASP A 168 39.97 -14.02 8.90
CA ASP A 168 41.24 -13.36 9.24
C ASP A 168 41.04 -11.91 9.74
N GLY A 169 39.78 -11.43 9.75
CA GLY A 169 39.38 -10.09 10.15
C GLY A 169 39.46 -9.06 9.02
N SER A 170 39.88 -9.45 7.81
CA SER A 170 39.78 -8.61 6.62
C SER A 170 38.34 -8.53 6.12
N LYS A 171 38.03 -7.53 5.30
CA LYS A 171 36.68 -7.30 4.76
C LYS A 171 36.70 -6.75 3.34
N SER A 172 35.59 -6.89 2.62
CA SER A 172 35.42 -6.37 1.25
C SER A 172 35.51 -4.85 1.12
N THR A 173 35.64 -4.12 2.23
CA THR A 173 35.85 -2.67 2.25
C THR A 173 37.29 -2.27 2.57
N ASP A 174 38.20 -3.24 2.73
CA ASP A 174 39.62 -2.97 2.88
C ASP A 174 40.24 -2.53 1.54
N LYS A 175 41.33 -1.75 1.62
CA LYS A 175 41.96 -1.11 0.45
C LYS A 175 42.52 -2.12 -0.55
N ASP A 176 43.02 -3.23 -0.05
CA ASP A 176 43.65 -4.32 -0.79
C ASP A 176 42.63 -5.39 -1.24
N ALA A 177 41.33 -5.19 -0.99
CA ALA A 177 40.32 -6.20 -1.28
C ALA A 177 40.16 -6.47 -2.79
N GLY A 178 39.94 -7.74 -3.12
CA GLY A 178 39.90 -8.28 -4.48
C GLY A 178 38.70 -7.82 -5.32
N ASN A 179 37.73 -7.17 -4.70
CA ASN A 179 36.60 -6.50 -5.35
C ASN A 179 36.94 -5.06 -5.82
N GLY A 180 38.21 -4.67 -5.90
CA GLY A 180 38.64 -3.32 -6.29
C GLY A 180 39.77 -3.29 -7.31
N ASP A 181 40.60 -2.25 -7.18
CA ASP A 181 41.87 -2.10 -7.90
C ASP A 181 43.05 -2.80 -7.21
N GLY A 182 42.82 -3.44 -6.05
CA GLY A 182 43.82 -4.13 -5.25
C GLY A 182 44.84 -3.21 -4.54
N ILE A 183 44.72 -1.88 -4.65
CA ILE A 183 45.75 -0.92 -4.23
C ILE A 183 45.17 0.17 -3.32
N SER A 184 44.05 0.78 -3.72
CA SER A 184 43.62 2.03 -3.13
C SER A 184 42.14 2.09 -2.80
N LYS A 185 41.30 1.33 -3.52
CA LYS A 185 39.85 1.46 -3.42
C LYS A 185 39.10 0.17 -3.79
N PRO A 186 38.38 -0.43 -2.84
CA PRO A 186 37.42 -1.49 -3.16
C PRO A 186 36.20 -0.91 -3.89
N ASN A 187 35.66 -1.64 -4.86
CA ASN A 187 34.33 -1.36 -5.39
C ASN A 187 33.27 -2.04 -4.53
N PRO A 188 32.08 -1.45 -4.31
CA PRO A 188 31.07 -2.09 -3.50
C PRO A 188 30.63 -3.44 -4.08
N VAL A 189 30.44 -4.42 -3.20
CA VAL A 189 29.79 -5.68 -3.53
C VAL A 189 28.29 -5.46 -3.48
N TYR A 190 27.59 -5.78 -4.57
CA TYR A 190 26.14 -5.63 -4.65
C TYR A 190 25.44 -6.96 -4.84
N ALA A 191 24.36 -7.14 -4.09
CA ALA A 191 23.30 -8.04 -4.46
C ALA A 191 22.25 -7.26 -5.25
N GLN A 192 22.15 -7.55 -6.55
CA GLN A 192 21.26 -6.84 -7.46
C GLN A 192 19.94 -7.59 -7.64
N VAL A 193 18.83 -6.88 -7.54
CA VAL A 193 17.48 -7.40 -7.82
C VAL A 193 16.76 -6.50 -8.81
N THR A 194 16.08 -7.11 -9.77
CA THR A 194 15.13 -6.41 -10.63
C THR A 194 13.71 -6.69 -10.14
N VAL A 195 12.96 -5.64 -9.85
CA VAL A 195 11.55 -5.71 -9.46
C VAL A 195 10.70 -5.41 -10.68
N ASP A 196 9.92 -6.39 -11.10
CA ASP A 196 8.91 -6.23 -12.15
C ASP A 196 7.55 -5.79 -11.53
N PRO A 197 6.74 -5.00 -12.25
CA PRO A 197 5.46 -4.52 -11.76
C PRO A 197 4.46 -5.65 -11.52
N MET A 198 3.48 -5.37 -10.66
CA MET A 198 2.28 -6.20 -10.58
C MET A 198 1.41 -6.01 -11.84
N GLU A 199 0.89 -7.09 -12.42
CA GLU A 199 0.06 -7.08 -13.63
C GLU A 199 -1.42 -6.82 -13.32
N GLY A 200 -2.24 -6.47 -14.32
CA GLY A 200 -3.68 -6.21 -14.19
C GLY A 200 -4.10 -4.74 -14.04
N ASP A 201 -5.37 -4.51 -13.72
CA ASP A 201 -5.88 -3.18 -13.36
C ASP A 201 -5.33 -2.74 -12.00
N ASP A 202 -5.31 -1.43 -11.78
CA ASP A 202 -4.86 -0.82 -10.54
C ASP A 202 -6.01 -0.16 -9.77
N ILE A 203 -6.64 0.85 -10.38
CA ILE A 203 -7.66 1.68 -9.74
C ILE A 203 -9.03 1.05 -9.91
N LYS A 204 -9.81 1.06 -8.82
CA LYS A 204 -11.15 0.51 -8.72
C LYS A 204 -12.06 1.52 -8.01
N LEU A 205 -13.34 1.48 -8.34
CA LEU A 205 -14.36 2.37 -7.80
C LEU A 205 -15.69 1.63 -7.67
N ARG A 206 -16.39 1.88 -6.57
CA ARG A 206 -17.80 1.53 -6.39
C ARG A 206 -18.58 2.68 -5.76
N VAL A 207 -19.88 2.72 -6.04
CA VAL A 207 -20.80 3.71 -5.48
C VAL A 207 -21.89 2.95 -4.73
N LEU A 208 -21.87 3.01 -3.41
CA LEU A 208 -22.81 2.30 -2.56
C LEU A 208 -23.93 3.23 -2.10
N ARG A 209 -25.09 2.67 -1.77
CA ARG A 209 -26.23 3.44 -1.25
C ARG A 209 -25.93 4.17 0.06
N SER A 210 -25.06 3.63 0.89
CA SER A 210 -24.58 4.20 2.15
C SER A 210 -23.22 3.60 2.53
N ASP A 211 -22.65 4.02 3.66
CA ASP A 211 -21.41 3.50 4.24
C ASP A 211 -21.59 2.17 5.01
N SER A 212 -22.80 1.58 4.97
CA SER A 212 -23.08 0.29 5.59
C SER A 212 -22.30 -0.85 4.89
N PRO A 213 -21.77 -1.83 5.63
CA PRO A 213 -21.07 -2.99 5.05
C PRO A 213 -21.88 -3.75 3.98
N ASP A 214 -23.20 -3.81 4.16
CA ASP A 214 -24.13 -4.51 3.27
C ASP A 214 -24.86 -3.57 2.30
N ALA A 215 -24.40 -2.32 2.18
CA ALA A 215 -25.03 -1.37 1.26
C ALA A 215 -24.90 -1.87 -0.19
N PRO A 216 -26.02 -1.91 -0.94
CA PRO A 216 -25.97 -2.31 -2.34
C PRO A 216 -25.20 -1.29 -3.16
N ASP A 217 -24.48 -1.78 -4.16
CA ASP A 217 -23.94 -0.95 -5.24
C ASP A 217 -25.11 -0.36 -6.04
N ILE A 218 -25.10 0.95 -6.24
CA ILE A 218 -26.11 1.69 -6.99
C ILE A 218 -25.63 2.12 -8.37
N SER A 219 -24.39 1.74 -8.74
CA SER A 219 -23.86 2.04 -10.06
C SER A 219 -24.61 1.27 -11.14
N ASP A 220 -24.81 1.98 -12.23
CA ASP A 220 -25.29 1.47 -13.50
C ASP A 220 -24.17 0.72 -14.23
N THR A 221 -24.55 -0.09 -15.22
CA THR A 221 -23.58 -0.57 -16.21
C THR A 221 -22.99 0.62 -16.95
N ASP A 222 -21.67 0.62 -17.16
CA ASP A 222 -20.97 1.75 -17.76
C ASP A 222 -21.62 2.17 -19.09
N GLY A 223 -21.97 3.46 -19.19
CA GLY A 223 -22.60 4.03 -20.38
C GLY A 223 -24.08 3.70 -20.56
N GLN A 224 -24.73 3.09 -19.58
CA GLN A 224 -26.17 2.77 -19.60
C GLN A 224 -26.87 3.23 -18.32
N PHE A 225 -27.34 4.48 -18.32
CA PHE A 225 -28.10 5.01 -17.20
C PHE A 225 -29.45 4.32 -17.01
N GLY A 226 -29.82 4.03 -15.76
CA GLY A 226 -31.11 3.43 -15.41
C GLY A 226 -31.15 1.89 -15.44
N SER A 227 -29.98 1.25 -15.51
CA SER A 227 -29.83 -0.20 -15.41
C SER A 227 -29.63 -0.70 -13.98
N GLY A 228 -29.23 0.18 -13.08
CA GLY A 228 -29.01 -0.04 -11.66
C GLY A 228 -30.18 0.40 -10.79
N SER A 229 -30.00 0.27 -9.47
CA SER A 229 -31.05 0.49 -8.46
C SER A 229 -31.50 1.96 -8.33
N GLY A 230 -30.72 2.90 -8.87
CA GLY A 230 -30.89 4.34 -8.70
C GLY A 230 -30.98 4.80 -7.23
N LEU A 231 -31.19 6.10 -7.05
CA LEU A 231 -31.48 6.70 -5.76
C LEU A 231 -32.65 7.68 -5.89
N THR A 232 -33.71 7.49 -5.09
CA THR A 232 -34.82 8.45 -5.02
C THR A 232 -34.68 9.36 -3.80
N ILE A 233 -34.72 10.67 -4.01
CA ILE A 233 -34.53 11.68 -2.97
C ILE A 233 -35.53 12.82 -3.09
N MET A 234 -35.81 13.51 -1.98
CA MET A 234 -36.74 14.64 -1.97
C MET A 234 -36.00 15.96 -2.23
N SER A 235 -36.53 16.80 -3.11
CA SER A 235 -35.98 18.14 -3.36
C SER A 235 -36.06 19.00 -2.09
N GLY A 236 -35.03 19.81 -1.82
CA GLY A 236 -34.96 20.69 -0.65
C GLY A 236 -34.62 19.97 0.65
N MET A 237 -34.29 18.68 0.60
CA MET A 237 -33.89 17.89 1.77
C MET A 237 -32.48 17.31 1.59
N SER A 238 -31.76 17.18 2.70
CA SER A 238 -30.46 16.48 2.71
C SER A 238 -30.65 14.99 2.41
N LEU A 239 -29.63 14.39 1.81
CA LEU A 239 -29.55 12.97 1.52
C LEU A 239 -29.58 12.14 2.82
N MET A 240 -30.66 11.38 3.06
CA MET A 240 -30.84 10.63 4.30
C MET A 240 -29.80 9.51 4.49
N TYR A 241 -29.42 8.83 3.40
CA TYR A 241 -28.47 7.71 3.43
C TYR A 241 -27.12 7.99 2.78
N ARG A 242 -26.88 9.24 2.34
CA ARG A 242 -25.65 9.76 1.70
C ARG A 242 -24.80 8.68 0.98
N PRO A 243 -24.98 8.50 -0.34
CA PRO A 243 -24.23 7.52 -1.12
C PRO A 243 -22.73 7.55 -0.81
N PHE A 244 -22.15 6.36 -0.66
CA PHE A 244 -20.76 6.19 -0.28
C PHE A 244 -19.93 5.85 -1.50
N ILE A 245 -18.93 6.67 -1.76
CA ILE A 245 -18.01 6.56 -2.89
C ILE A 245 -16.73 5.96 -2.34
N ASP A 246 -16.37 4.78 -2.84
CA ASP A 246 -15.25 4.00 -2.32
C ASP A 246 -14.33 3.63 -3.47
N ALA A 247 -13.14 4.24 -3.48
CA ALA A 247 -12.13 4.00 -4.50
C ALA A 247 -10.85 3.47 -3.87
N TRP A 248 -10.18 2.59 -4.60
CA TRP A 248 -8.93 2.03 -4.16
C TRP A 248 -7.98 1.72 -5.31
N SER A 249 -6.69 1.75 -4.99
CA SER A 249 -5.57 1.39 -5.84
C SER A 249 -5.03 0.06 -5.33
N THR A 250 -4.75 -0.90 -6.21
CA THR A 250 -4.21 -2.21 -5.82
C THR A 250 -2.68 -2.24 -5.82
N LYS A 251 -2.03 -1.29 -6.51
CA LYS A 251 -0.59 -1.28 -6.79
C LYS A 251 0.10 -0.02 -6.34
N ASP A 252 -0.53 1.13 -6.42
CA ASP A 252 0.16 2.38 -6.13
C ASP A 252 -0.14 2.88 -4.72
N VAL A 253 0.93 3.17 -3.97
CA VAL A 253 0.90 3.97 -2.74
C VAL A 253 1.42 5.37 -3.05
N TRP A 254 0.70 6.38 -2.59
CA TRP A 254 1.15 7.76 -2.61
C TRP A 254 1.31 8.28 -1.17
N ASN A 255 2.57 8.33 -0.71
CA ASN A 255 2.92 8.71 0.65
C ASN A 255 2.35 10.07 1.09
N SER A 256 1.67 10.07 2.24
CA SER A 256 1.30 11.27 3.03
C SER A 256 2.46 11.67 3.96
N GLY A 257 3.61 12.03 3.37
CA GLY A 257 4.79 12.49 4.11
C GLY A 257 4.98 14.02 4.09
N ASN A 258 4.32 14.71 3.16
CA ASN A 258 4.36 16.16 2.99
C ASN A 258 2.94 16.65 2.67
N LYS A 259 2.60 17.87 3.10
CA LYS A 259 1.28 18.53 3.01
C LYS A 259 0.72 18.74 1.58
N THR A 260 1.36 18.21 0.54
CA THR A 260 0.88 18.24 -0.84
C THR A 260 0.48 16.83 -1.27
N GLU A 261 -0.73 16.47 -0.84
CA GLU A 261 -1.38 15.18 -1.01
C GLU A 261 -1.29 14.65 -2.45
N LYS A 262 -0.78 13.43 -2.61
CA LYS A 262 -1.12 12.58 -3.74
C LYS A 262 -2.15 11.57 -3.20
N LYS A 263 -3.44 11.91 -3.30
CA LYS A 263 -4.56 11.02 -2.94
C LYS A 263 -5.30 10.60 -4.20
N ILE A 264 -6.11 9.55 -4.10
CA ILE A 264 -7.09 9.27 -5.16
C ILE A 264 -8.09 10.42 -5.13
N GLY A 265 -8.16 11.19 -6.22
CA GLY A 265 -9.14 12.24 -6.39
C GLY A 265 -10.52 11.63 -6.59
N LEU A 266 -11.49 12.03 -5.77
CA LEU A 266 -12.89 11.63 -5.92
C LEU A 266 -13.68 12.84 -6.41
N GLU A 267 -14.32 12.71 -7.56
CA GLU A 267 -15.16 13.74 -8.15
C GLU A 267 -16.51 13.16 -8.54
N VAL A 268 -17.57 13.96 -8.42
CA VAL A 268 -18.91 13.59 -8.88
C VAL A 268 -19.50 14.75 -9.65
N LEU A 269 -20.00 14.46 -10.84
CA LEU A 269 -20.74 15.41 -11.66
C LEU A 269 -22.09 14.79 -12.01
N CYS A 270 -23.14 15.59 -11.92
CA CYS A 270 -24.51 15.18 -12.23
C CYS A 270 -25.12 16.17 -13.22
N GLU A 271 -25.86 15.64 -14.18
CA GLU A 271 -26.63 16.36 -15.19
C GLU A 271 -28.11 15.98 -15.06
N ASN A 272 -29.00 16.88 -15.46
CA ASN A 272 -30.42 16.61 -15.69
C ASN A 272 -30.64 16.81 -17.19
N ASP A 273 -31.57 16.09 -17.80
CA ASP A 273 -31.89 16.07 -19.25
C ASP A 273 -32.00 17.46 -19.93
N ASP A 274 -32.08 18.55 -19.15
CA ASP A 274 -32.13 19.95 -19.61
C ASP A 274 -30.78 20.73 -19.68
N ARG A 275 -29.61 20.21 -19.24
CA ARG A 275 -28.36 21.02 -19.19
C ARG A 275 -27.03 20.28 -19.32
N ASP A 276 -26.22 20.67 -20.32
CA ASP A 276 -24.81 20.28 -20.53
C ASP A 276 -23.99 20.14 -19.23
N PHE A 277 -23.34 18.98 -19.05
CA PHE A 277 -22.29 18.75 -18.03
C PHE A 277 -21.37 19.98 -17.94
N VAL A 278 -21.39 20.70 -16.80
CA VAL A 278 -20.24 21.25 -16.07
C VAL A 278 -20.76 22.10 -14.89
N SER A 279 -20.22 21.78 -13.70
CA SER A 279 -20.19 22.53 -12.44
C SER A 279 -21.41 22.45 -11.51
N LYS A 280 -21.27 21.70 -10.40
CA LYS A 280 -22.07 21.83 -9.15
C LYS A 280 -23.60 21.79 -9.32
N LEU A 281 -24.09 21.12 -10.37
CA LEU A 281 -25.40 21.44 -10.95
C LEU A 281 -26.62 20.81 -10.25
N ALA A 282 -26.53 20.53 -8.96
CA ALA A 282 -27.68 20.24 -8.08
C ALA A 282 -27.34 20.45 -6.59
N GLY A 283 -26.27 21.19 -6.27
CA GLY A 283 -25.74 21.27 -4.92
C GLY A 283 -25.06 19.98 -4.42
N MET A 284 -24.93 18.96 -5.28
CA MET A 284 -24.31 17.67 -4.95
C MET A 284 -22.81 17.64 -5.26
N LYS A 285 -22.01 17.09 -4.34
CA LYS A 285 -20.56 16.91 -4.47
C LYS A 285 -20.07 15.75 -3.61
N ALA A 286 -18.95 15.14 -3.99
CA ALA A 286 -18.20 14.31 -3.05
C ALA A 286 -17.71 15.18 -1.89
N SER A 287 -18.01 14.80 -0.65
CA SER A 287 -17.59 15.54 0.53
C SER A 287 -16.40 14.91 1.22
N ASN A 288 -15.51 15.81 1.68
CA ASN A 288 -14.35 15.57 2.54
C ASN A 288 -13.75 14.16 2.43
N PRO A 289 -13.07 13.85 1.30
CA PRO A 289 -12.51 12.53 1.07
C PRO A 289 -11.56 12.12 2.19
N ILE A 290 -11.83 10.96 2.80
CA ILE A 290 -10.98 10.33 3.82
C ILE A 290 -10.01 9.40 3.10
N THR A 291 -8.72 9.70 3.20
CA THR A 291 -7.66 8.84 2.65
C THR A 291 -7.22 7.84 3.70
N TRP A 292 -7.21 6.56 3.34
CA TRP A 292 -6.68 5.50 4.19
C TRP A 292 -5.17 5.42 3.99
N SER A 293 -4.44 5.52 5.10
CA SER A 293 -2.99 5.41 5.11
C SER A 293 -2.56 3.94 5.07
N HIS A 294 -1.32 3.70 4.66
CA HIS A 294 -0.70 2.38 4.73
C HIS A 294 0.22 2.27 5.93
N ILE A 295 0.47 1.04 6.37
CA ILE A 295 1.53 0.78 7.33
C ILE A 295 2.88 0.95 6.63
N ASP A 296 3.67 1.91 7.12
CA ASP A 296 4.95 2.28 6.52
C ASP A 296 6.13 1.41 6.98
N THR A 297 5.98 0.65 8.08
CA THR A 297 7.06 -0.16 8.68
C THR A 297 6.76 -1.65 8.63
N TYR A 298 7.78 -2.48 8.36
CA TYR A 298 7.61 -3.93 8.37
C TYR A 298 7.33 -4.47 9.79
N SER A 299 7.83 -3.80 10.83
CA SER A 299 7.57 -4.15 12.25
C SER A 299 6.08 -4.09 12.59
N GLU A 300 5.44 -2.98 12.23
CA GLU A 300 3.98 -2.82 12.37
C GLU A 300 3.25 -3.81 11.47
N ARG A 301 3.76 -4.07 10.26
CA ARG A 301 3.21 -5.09 9.35
C ARG A 301 3.21 -6.48 9.99
N GLU A 302 4.33 -6.97 10.52
CA GLU A 302 4.40 -8.29 11.15
C GLU A 302 3.52 -8.38 12.39
N LYS A 303 3.45 -7.30 13.18
CA LYS A 303 2.50 -7.23 14.30
C LYS A 303 1.05 -7.36 13.82
N CYS A 304 0.69 -6.74 12.70
CA CYS A 304 -0.65 -6.84 12.11
C CYS A 304 -0.95 -8.21 11.50
N LYS A 305 0.07 -8.94 11.00
CA LYS A 305 -0.10 -10.34 10.57
C LYS A 305 -0.35 -11.29 11.73
N ASN A 306 0.34 -11.06 12.85
CA ASN A 306 0.42 -12.03 13.95
C ASN A 306 -0.54 -11.76 15.11
N ASN A 307 -1.08 -10.54 15.23
CA ASN A 307 -2.03 -10.15 16.27
C ASN A 307 -3.09 -9.20 15.72
N SER A 308 -4.36 -9.44 16.07
CA SER A 308 -5.53 -8.58 15.79
C SER A 308 -5.47 -7.17 16.41
N ASN A 309 -4.30 -6.71 16.88
CA ASN A 309 -4.08 -5.46 17.59
C ASN A 309 -3.54 -4.35 16.67
N CYS A 310 -4.01 -4.28 15.42
CA CYS A 310 -3.80 -3.09 14.60
C CYS A 310 -4.78 -2.00 15.06
N ASN A 311 -4.29 -0.77 15.32
CA ASN A 311 -5.17 0.39 15.35
C ASN A 311 -5.59 0.69 13.89
N ALA A 312 -6.58 -0.06 13.44
CA ALA A 312 -6.98 -0.22 12.04
C ALA A 312 -7.94 0.90 11.56
N GLN A 313 -8.16 1.95 12.35
CA GLN A 313 -8.96 3.08 11.89
C GLN A 313 -8.23 3.77 10.72
N HIS A 314 -8.71 3.50 9.51
CA HIS A 314 -8.19 4.03 8.25
C HIS A 314 -6.72 3.68 7.96
N LYS A 315 -6.28 2.48 8.38
CA LYS A 315 -4.97 1.90 8.04
C LYS A 315 -5.10 0.59 7.26
N LEU A 316 -4.43 0.53 6.12
CA LEU A 316 -4.33 -0.65 5.26
C LEU A 316 -3.01 -1.38 5.51
N TYR A 317 -3.03 -2.71 5.41
CA TYR A 317 -1.91 -3.57 5.82
C TYR A 317 -1.69 -4.79 4.91
N SER A 318 -2.57 -5.01 3.93
CA SER A 318 -2.49 -6.13 2.99
C SER A 318 -1.37 -5.90 1.97
N TYR A 319 -0.58 -6.93 1.66
CA TYR A 319 0.75 -6.76 1.05
C TYR A 319 1.09 -7.74 -0.08
N ASN A 320 0.25 -8.75 -0.34
CA ASN A 320 0.56 -9.78 -1.34
C ASN A 320 -0.10 -9.45 -2.68
N ALA A 321 0.54 -9.83 -3.78
CA ALA A 321 -0.09 -9.78 -5.08
C ALA A 321 -1.27 -10.76 -5.22
N LYS A 322 -1.39 -11.73 -4.29
CA LYS A 322 -2.50 -12.68 -4.20
C LYS A 322 -3.72 -12.14 -3.44
N ASP A 323 -3.62 -10.94 -2.87
CA ASP A 323 -4.76 -10.34 -2.18
C ASP A 323 -5.91 -10.13 -3.19
N ASN A 324 -7.16 -10.12 -2.71
CA ASN A 324 -8.30 -9.99 -3.61
C ASN A 324 -8.35 -8.57 -4.19
N PRO A 325 -8.14 -8.35 -5.50
CA PRO A 325 -8.09 -7.01 -6.08
C PRO A 325 -9.42 -6.27 -5.98
N ASN A 326 -10.53 -6.99 -5.75
CA ASN A 326 -11.86 -6.42 -5.57
C ASN A 326 -12.20 -6.14 -4.10
N ASN A 327 -11.32 -6.51 -3.15
CA ASN A 327 -11.50 -6.20 -1.74
C ASN A 327 -10.78 -4.87 -1.42
N PRO A 328 -11.51 -3.79 -1.08
CA PRO A 328 -10.89 -2.48 -0.81
C PRO A 328 -10.03 -2.46 0.47
N PHE A 329 -10.19 -3.44 1.37
CA PHE A 329 -9.33 -3.59 2.54
C PHE A 329 -7.97 -4.24 2.20
N ASP A 330 -7.91 -4.89 1.03
CA ASP A 330 -6.71 -5.45 0.44
C ASP A 330 -6.00 -4.47 -0.50
N ALA A 331 -6.42 -3.21 -0.55
CA ALA A 331 -5.84 -2.21 -1.45
C ALA A 331 -4.44 -1.76 -1.03
N ALA A 332 -3.66 -1.25 -1.99
CA ALA A 332 -2.44 -0.46 -1.80
C ALA A 332 -2.71 1.04 -1.56
N GLN A 333 -3.92 1.54 -1.75
CA GLN A 333 -4.40 2.82 -1.21
C GLN A 333 -5.91 2.85 -1.31
N ARG A 334 -6.60 3.52 -0.39
CA ARG A 334 -8.05 3.68 -0.46
C ARG A 334 -8.44 5.10 -0.13
N THR A 335 -9.46 5.61 -0.80
CA THR A 335 -10.04 6.92 -0.51
C THR A 335 -11.55 6.77 -0.57
N THR A 336 -12.21 7.29 0.46
CA THR A 336 -13.64 7.17 0.64
C THR A 336 -14.26 8.56 0.78
N ALA A 337 -15.41 8.80 0.17
CA ALA A 337 -16.17 10.02 0.34
C ALA A 337 -17.66 9.70 0.44
N THR A 338 -18.43 10.64 0.98
CA THR A 338 -19.90 10.60 0.88
C THR A 338 -20.37 11.61 -0.16
N LEU A 339 -21.45 11.29 -0.87
CA LEU A 339 -22.15 12.29 -1.66
C LEU A 339 -22.95 13.18 -0.69
N ASP A 340 -22.62 14.47 -0.66
CA ASP A 340 -23.37 15.49 0.06
C ASP A 340 -24.05 16.44 -0.93
N GLY A 341 -25.16 17.03 -0.52
CA GLY A 341 -25.85 18.07 -1.28
C GLY A 341 -27.32 18.16 -0.95
N ILE A 342 -27.95 19.23 -1.41
CA ILE A 342 -29.41 19.44 -1.30
C ILE A 342 -29.92 19.79 -2.71
N PRO A 343 -30.54 18.84 -3.43
CA PRO A 343 -31.11 19.14 -4.73
C PRO A 343 -32.32 20.06 -4.58
N GLU A 344 -32.33 21.20 -5.25
CA GLU A 344 -33.47 22.12 -5.21
C GLU A 344 -34.52 21.81 -6.27
N LYS A 345 -34.09 21.29 -7.43
CA LYS A 345 -34.96 21.02 -8.58
C LYS A 345 -35.31 19.55 -8.67
N THR A 346 -36.59 19.27 -8.89
CA THR A 346 -37.07 17.92 -9.19
C THR A 346 -36.73 17.50 -10.61
N GLY A 347 -36.62 16.20 -10.84
CA GLY A 347 -36.28 15.61 -12.12
C GLY A 347 -35.34 14.43 -11.96
N ASP A 348 -35.02 13.81 -13.08
CA ASP A 348 -34.08 12.70 -13.13
C ASP A 348 -32.68 13.24 -13.45
N TYR A 349 -31.69 12.72 -12.74
CA TYR A 349 -30.30 13.15 -12.85
C TYR A 349 -29.40 11.98 -13.18
N GLN A 350 -28.59 12.16 -14.20
CA GLN A 350 -27.52 11.27 -14.62
C GLN A 350 -26.23 11.70 -13.93
N CYS A 351 -25.69 10.86 -13.05
CA CYS A 351 -24.47 11.15 -12.29
C CYS A 351 -23.32 10.25 -12.68
N VAL A 352 -22.11 10.79 -12.67
CA VAL A 352 -20.86 10.06 -12.87
C VAL A 352 -19.93 10.36 -11.69
N ALA A 353 -19.46 9.30 -11.05
CA ALA A 353 -18.41 9.37 -10.04
C ALA A 353 -17.08 8.95 -10.67
N TRP A 354 -16.01 9.70 -10.41
CA TRP A 354 -14.65 9.38 -10.84
C TRP A 354 -13.73 9.12 -9.66
N ALA A 355 -12.83 8.15 -9.86
CA ALA A 355 -11.63 7.94 -9.09
C ALA A 355 -10.43 8.29 -9.97
N LEU A 356 -9.59 9.21 -9.54
CA LEU A 356 -8.55 9.84 -10.37
C LEU A 356 -7.19 9.75 -9.70
N LYS A 357 -6.18 9.19 -10.39
CA LYS A 357 -4.79 9.32 -9.96
C LYS A 357 -4.31 10.78 -10.04
N PRO A 358 -3.25 11.20 -9.31
CA PRO A 358 -2.86 12.61 -9.21
C PRO A 358 -2.67 13.35 -10.54
N GLU A 359 -2.05 12.73 -11.54
CA GLU A 359 -1.85 13.38 -12.84
C GLU A 359 -3.14 13.41 -13.68
N ALA A 360 -3.97 12.37 -13.64
CA ALA A 360 -5.29 12.37 -14.25
C ALA A 360 -6.22 13.41 -13.60
N LYS A 361 -6.13 13.57 -12.27
CA LYS A 361 -6.88 14.58 -11.49
C LYS A 361 -6.54 16.00 -11.90
N LYS A 362 -5.25 16.33 -12.06
CA LYS A 362 -4.84 17.66 -12.54
C LYS A 362 -5.42 17.97 -13.91
N SER A 363 -5.34 17.01 -14.83
CA SER A 363 -5.90 17.14 -16.17
C SER A 363 -7.42 17.25 -16.14
N PHE A 364 -8.09 16.50 -15.24
CA PHE A 364 -9.52 16.60 -14.97
C PHE A 364 -9.94 18.00 -14.50
N ASP A 365 -9.22 18.54 -13.52
CA ASP A 365 -9.50 19.88 -12.97
C ASP A 365 -9.26 21.01 -14.00
N GLY A 366 -8.39 20.77 -14.98
CA GLY A 366 -8.14 21.70 -16.10
C GLY A 366 -9.26 21.75 -17.14
N MET A 367 -10.21 20.81 -17.12
CA MET A 367 -11.31 20.73 -18.10
C MET A 367 -12.49 21.63 -17.71
N SER A 368 -12.27 22.95 -17.68
CA SER A 368 -13.31 23.91 -17.25
C SER A 368 -14.41 24.17 -18.30
N ASN A 369 -14.20 23.80 -19.57
CA ASN A 369 -15.01 24.26 -20.71
C ASN A 369 -15.50 23.13 -21.63
N HIS A 370 -15.28 21.86 -21.28
CA HIS A 370 -15.80 20.73 -22.06
C HIS A 370 -17.25 20.46 -21.64
N HIS A 371 -18.17 21.13 -22.33
CA HIS A 371 -19.62 20.98 -22.19
C HIS A 371 -20.12 19.83 -23.07
N GLY A 372 -21.02 19.00 -22.52
CA GLY A 372 -21.68 17.91 -23.26
C GLY A 372 -20.93 16.57 -23.25
N ALA A 373 -19.96 16.39 -22.35
CA ALA A 373 -19.11 15.21 -22.38
C ALA A 373 -19.85 13.94 -21.95
N LYS A 374 -19.56 12.86 -22.68
CA LYS A 374 -19.98 11.50 -22.36
C LYS A 374 -19.41 11.09 -20.99
N TYR A 375 -19.93 10.00 -20.45
CA TYR A 375 -19.50 9.40 -19.17
C TYR A 375 -17.96 9.18 -19.04
N ASP A 376 -17.21 9.11 -20.15
CA ASP A 376 -15.75 8.98 -20.18
C ASP A 376 -15.02 10.23 -20.72
N LEU A 377 -15.17 11.35 -20.00
CA LEU A 377 -14.60 12.66 -20.34
C LEU A 377 -13.06 12.63 -20.54
N LEU A 378 -12.33 11.84 -19.74
CA LEU A 378 -10.86 11.79 -19.81
C LEU A 378 -10.37 11.21 -21.14
N ASN A 379 -10.95 10.09 -21.55
CA ASN A 379 -10.62 9.46 -22.84
C ASN A 379 -11.05 10.34 -24.02
N GLU A 380 -12.18 11.04 -23.90
CA GLU A 380 -12.66 11.94 -24.96
C GLU A 380 -11.68 13.10 -25.24
N VAL A 381 -11.12 13.70 -24.18
CA VAL A 381 -10.25 14.88 -24.30
C VAL A 381 -8.78 14.50 -24.55
N TYR A 382 -8.30 13.45 -23.91
CA TYR A 382 -6.87 13.08 -23.93
C TYR A 382 -6.56 11.77 -24.66
N GLY A 383 -7.57 11.07 -25.18
CA GLY A 383 -7.41 9.77 -25.85
C GLY A 383 -6.64 8.77 -24.98
N ASP A 384 -5.68 8.10 -25.60
CA ASP A 384 -4.87 7.04 -24.96
C ASP A 384 -3.85 7.53 -23.92
N GLN A 385 -3.79 8.84 -23.62
CA GLN A 385 -2.87 9.37 -22.62
C GLN A 385 -3.14 8.82 -21.21
N TYR A 386 -4.41 8.55 -20.89
CA TYR A 386 -4.84 8.00 -19.61
C TYR A 386 -5.59 6.69 -19.85
N THR A 387 -5.20 5.63 -19.15
CA THR A 387 -5.83 4.32 -19.32
C THR A 387 -6.85 4.07 -18.21
N ARG A 388 -8.11 3.77 -18.58
CA ARG A 388 -9.15 3.35 -17.64
C ARG A 388 -8.72 2.08 -16.89
N GLY A 389 -9.02 2.00 -15.59
CA GLY A 389 -8.59 0.92 -14.70
C GLY A 389 -7.12 1.02 -14.28
N LYS A 390 -6.32 1.93 -14.86
CA LYS A 390 -4.95 2.22 -14.41
C LYS A 390 -4.81 3.63 -13.88
N ASP A 391 -5.19 4.65 -14.63
CA ASP A 391 -5.02 6.07 -14.27
C ASP A 391 -6.28 6.69 -13.68
N TYR A 392 -7.43 6.18 -14.09
CA TYR A 392 -8.73 6.58 -13.58
C TYR A 392 -9.74 5.44 -13.68
N GLU A 393 -10.82 5.55 -12.92
CA GLU A 393 -12.01 4.71 -13.03
C GLU A 393 -13.25 5.60 -12.86
N PHE A 394 -14.36 5.23 -13.49
CA PHE A 394 -15.63 5.93 -13.29
C PHE A 394 -16.80 4.95 -13.14
N LYS A 395 -17.87 5.44 -12.50
CA LYS A 395 -19.15 4.75 -12.35
C LYS A 395 -20.30 5.70 -12.60
N THR A 396 -21.24 5.28 -13.43
CA THR A 396 -22.49 6.00 -13.71
C THR A 396 -23.58 5.57 -12.72
N PHE A 397 -24.50 6.46 -12.35
CA PHE A 397 -25.68 6.13 -11.53
C PHE A 397 -26.78 7.18 -11.69
N MET A 398 -28.04 6.78 -11.48
CA MET A 398 -29.20 7.68 -11.55
C MET A 398 -29.66 8.19 -10.18
N ILE A 399 -30.08 9.45 -10.14
CA ILE A 399 -30.78 10.05 -9.00
C ILE A 399 -32.13 10.62 -9.46
N HIS A 400 -33.21 10.14 -8.85
CA HIS A 400 -34.58 10.62 -9.07
C HIS A 400 -34.95 11.61 -7.95
N VAL A 401 -35.09 12.90 -8.29
CA VAL A 401 -35.46 13.94 -7.32
C VAL A 401 -36.96 14.22 -7.42
N VAL A 402 -37.69 13.89 -6.36
CA VAL A 402 -39.15 14.08 -6.27
C VAL A 402 -39.51 15.27 -5.38
N LYS A 403 -40.70 15.84 -5.58
CA LYS A 403 -41.22 16.89 -4.69
C LYS A 403 -41.37 16.33 -3.28
N PRO A 404 -41.14 17.12 -2.22
CA PRO A 404 -41.44 16.69 -0.86
C PRO A 404 -42.90 16.27 -0.79
N PHE A 405 -43.14 15.18 -0.07
CA PHE A 405 -44.50 14.73 0.16
C PHE A 405 -45.24 15.80 0.98
N ALA A 406 -46.11 16.56 0.33
CA ALA A 406 -47.07 17.40 1.01
C ALA A 406 -48.20 16.48 1.49
N LEU A 407 -48.26 16.24 2.81
CA LEU A 407 -49.45 15.64 3.41
C LEU A 407 -50.67 16.41 2.88
N PRO A 408 -51.74 15.72 2.43
CA PRO A 408 -52.99 16.40 2.12
C PRO A 408 -53.33 17.29 3.31
N LYS A 409 -53.82 18.52 3.06
CA LYS A 409 -54.33 19.39 4.12
C LYS A 409 -55.60 18.77 4.74
N THR A 410 -55.50 17.64 5.41
CA THR A 410 -56.56 17.06 6.25
C THR A 410 -56.57 17.67 7.64
N GLY A 411 -55.76 18.70 7.89
CA GLY A 411 -55.77 19.54 9.08
C GLY A 411 -56.61 20.82 8.98
N GLY A 412 -57.44 20.98 7.93
CA GLY A 412 -58.32 22.15 7.77
C GLY A 412 -59.75 21.88 8.22
N CYS A 413 -60.04 22.17 9.49
CA CYS A 413 -61.37 22.31 10.12
C CYS A 413 -62.28 21.06 10.22
N GLY A 414 -62.40 20.55 11.45
CA GLY A 414 -63.66 19.98 11.95
C GLY A 414 -63.71 18.46 12.13
N TRP A 415 -63.33 17.66 11.13
CA TRP A 415 -63.70 16.24 11.11
C TRP A 415 -63.01 15.37 12.15
N ASN A 416 -61.72 15.57 12.43
CA ASN A 416 -61.00 14.78 13.44
C ASN A 416 -61.44 15.11 14.87
N ALA A 417 -61.76 16.37 15.17
CA ALA A 417 -62.31 16.76 16.47
C ALA A 417 -63.73 16.19 16.66
N SER A 418 -64.57 16.24 15.62
CA SER A 418 -65.91 15.63 15.65
C SER A 418 -65.85 14.11 15.80
N LEU A 419 -64.96 13.40 15.10
CA LEU A 419 -64.80 11.96 15.25
C LEU A 419 -64.25 11.57 16.63
N CYS A 420 -63.29 12.32 17.17
CA CYS A 420 -62.81 12.09 18.53
C CYS A 420 -63.93 12.31 19.56
N VAL A 421 -64.70 13.40 19.44
CA VAL A 421 -65.82 13.68 20.34
C VAL A 421 -66.95 12.64 20.23
N VAL A 422 -67.30 12.21 19.01
CA VAL A 422 -68.30 11.16 18.77
C VAL A 422 -67.81 9.81 19.34
N SER A 423 -66.55 9.45 19.13
CA SER A 423 -65.95 8.22 19.69
C SER A 423 -65.89 8.22 21.22
N ALA A 424 -65.62 9.38 21.83
CA ALA A 424 -65.60 9.55 23.28
C ALA A 424 -67.02 9.49 23.88
N MET A 425 -68.02 10.07 23.21
CA MET A 425 -69.42 9.97 23.63
C MET A 425 -69.96 8.54 23.49
N LEU A 426 -69.65 7.83 22.39
CA LEU A 426 -70.06 6.45 22.19
C LEU A 426 -69.42 5.49 23.19
N SER A 427 -68.12 5.65 23.50
CA SER A 427 -67.46 4.82 24.52
C SER A 427 -67.95 5.13 25.93
N SER A 428 -68.29 6.39 26.24
CA SER A 428 -68.91 6.77 27.52
C SER A 428 -70.34 6.22 27.67
N LEU A 429 -71.13 6.19 26.59
CA LEU A 429 -72.48 5.60 26.58
C LEU A 429 -72.43 4.07 26.77
N ILE A 430 -71.48 3.38 26.14
CA ILE A 430 -71.29 1.93 26.33
C ILE A 430 -70.86 1.64 27.77
N ALA A 431 -69.96 2.44 28.35
CA ALA A 431 -69.55 2.30 29.75
C ALA A 431 -70.72 2.55 30.73
N ALA A 432 -71.56 3.56 30.48
CA ALA A 432 -72.73 3.84 31.30
C ALA A 432 -73.77 2.70 31.24
N VAL A 433 -74.02 2.13 30.05
CA VAL A 433 -74.91 0.96 29.90
C VAL A 433 -74.34 -0.26 30.62
N PHE A 434 -73.03 -0.49 30.59
CA PHE A 434 -72.40 -1.59 31.31
C PHE A 434 -72.48 -1.41 32.84
N VAL A 435 -72.29 -0.20 33.36
CA VAL A 435 -72.41 0.08 34.81
C VAL A 435 -73.87 0.01 35.29
N MET A 436 -74.83 0.40 34.45
CA MET A 436 -76.27 0.26 34.75
C MET A 436 -76.73 -1.21 34.72
N ASP A 437 -76.15 -2.06 33.86
CA ASP A 437 -76.45 -3.50 33.82
C ASP A 437 -75.86 -4.26 35.01
N GLN A 438 -74.63 -3.90 35.44
CA GLN A 438 -73.99 -4.47 36.63
C GLN A 438 -74.71 -4.08 37.94
N THR A 439 -75.27 -2.88 38.04
CA THR A 439 -76.04 -2.44 39.23
C THR A 439 -77.43 -3.09 39.31
N LYS A 440 -78.09 -3.39 38.17
CA LYS A 440 -79.33 -4.19 38.14
C LYS A 440 -79.10 -5.63 38.58
N ARG A 441 -78.04 -6.29 38.08
CA ARG A 441 -77.67 -7.66 38.49
C ARG A 441 -77.15 -7.74 39.93
N GLY A 442 -76.49 -6.69 40.43
CA GLY A 442 -76.07 -6.59 41.84
C GLY A 442 -77.24 -6.47 42.82
N HIS A 443 -78.29 -5.73 42.45
CA HIS A 443 -79.53 -5.66 43.25
C HIS A 443 -80.32 -6.99 43.24
N GLU A 444 -80.31 -7.75 42.14
CA GLU A 444 -80.94 -9.08 42.10
C GLU A 444 -80.19 -10.15 42.91
N LEU A 445 -78.84 -10.08 42.98
CA LEU A 445 -78.03 -11.00 43.77
C LEU A 445 -78.11 -10.73 45.28
N LEU A 446 -78.19 -9.46 45.72
CA LEU A 446 -78.37 -9.10 47.12
C LEU A 446 -79.80 -9.32 47.63
N GLY A 447 -80.81 -9.32 46.74
CA GLY A 447 -82.19 -9.69 47.08
C GLY A 447 -82.39 -11.19 47.35
N ARG A 448 -81.56 -12.06 46.76
CA ARG A 448 -81.66 -13.53 46.95
C ARG A 448 -80.90 -14.07 48.17
N TRP A 449 -80.02 -13.29 48.80
CA TRP A 449 -79.27 -13.71 50.00
C TRP A 449 -80.01 -13.43 51.34
N ARG A 450 -81.28 -12.99 51.31
CA ARG A 450 -82.14 -12.88 52.51
C ARG A 450 -83.19 -13.99 52.63
N LEU A 451 -83.15 -15.01 51.77
CA LEU A 451 -84.02 -16.19 51.81
C LEU A 451 -83.22 -17.47 51.46
N VAL A 452 -82.29 -17.84 52.33
CA VAL A 452 -81.91 -19.23 52.65
C VAL A 452 -81.62 -19.30 54.14
#